data_AF-A0A3R7FP69-F1
#
_entry.id   AF-A0A3R7FP69-F1
#
_cell.length_a   1.000
_cell.length_b   1.000
_cell.length_c   1.000
_cell.angle_alpha   90.00
_cell.angle_beta   90.00
_cell.angle_gamma   90.00
#
_symmetry.space_group_name_H-M   'P 1'
#
loop_
_entity.id
_entity.type
_entity.pdbx_description
1 polymer ?
#
loop_
_entity_poly.entity_id
_entity_poly.type
_entity_poly.pdbx_seq_one_letter_code
_entity_poly.pdbx_strand_id
1 'polypeptide(L)'
;MLSIDSVRRLVHYHEETAGTYFRDDQTVITTTTTHDDTLRRLEWATELDLVRRFGPDYHIPTEYSVYQTMSRSQQAEAIDDCMEGTEWMANMLTNHSTEVLVQAKGWLPWQFKRCLPTMRRLDTDFVVFYATGYKNRVYELKDDLSTLVSEMRPSGILLIGKQSGRFLSKAIPEVVSAAGGRWRWESGLVGEGHDPKAHSKWKSRIEKELSCGQAILDSYDSTEVNEDG
;
A
#
# COMPACT_ATOMS: atom_id res chain seq x y z
N MET A 1 -7.56 -0.97 6.53
CA MET A 1 -6.19 -1.51 6.62
C MET A 1 -5.74 -1.53 8.07
N LEU A 2 -5.22 -2.65 8.55
CA LEU A 2 -4.74 -2.86 9.93
C LEU A 2 -3.27 -3.32 9.95
N SER A 3 -2.54 -2.96 11.00
CA SER A 3 -1.21 -3.54 11.25
C SER A 3 -1.32 -4.95 11.82
N ILE A 4 -0.30 -5.78 11.59
CA ILE A 4 -0.21 -7.13 12.16
C ILE A 4 -0.26 -7.12 13.70
N ASP A 5 0.23 -6.06 14.34
CA ASP A 5 0.08 -5.86 15.79
C ASP A 5 -1.37 -5.68 16.23
N SER A 6 -2.17 -4.99 15.42
CA SER A 6 -3.61 -4.82 15.69
C SER A 6 -4.33 -6.15 15.51
N VAL A 7 -3.99 -6.90 14.46
CA VAL A 7 -4.49 -8.26 14.22
C VAL A 7 -4.17 -9.18 15.40
N ARG A 8 -2.91 -9.19 15.86
CA ARG A 8 -2.48 -9.97 17.02
C ARG A 8 -3.33 -9.68 18.25
N ARG A 9 -3.66 -8.40 18.50
CA ARG A 9 -4.51 -8.03 19.64
C ARG A 9 -5.94 -8.54 19.49
N LEU A 10 -6.53 -8.36 18.30
CA LEU A 10 -7.89 -8.83 17.99
C LEU A 10 -7.99 -10.35 18.15
N VAL A 11 -7.05 -11.08 17.56
CA VAL A 11 -7.05 -12.55 17.59
C VAL A 11 -6.76 -13.11 18.98
N HIS A 12 -5.82 -12.54 19.74
CA HIS A 12 -5.40 -13.13 21.02
C HIS A 12 -6.21 -12.66 22.23
N TYR A 13 -6.65 -11.40 22.25
CA TYR A 13 -7.33 -10.84 23.43
C TYR A 13 -8.84 -10.74 23.26
N HIS A 14 -9.32 -10.76 22.02
CA HIS A 14 -10.74 -10.58 21.72
C HIS A 14 -11.35 -11.76 20.96
N GLU A 15 -10.53 -12.73 20.51
CA GLU A 15 -10.97 -13.86 19.68
C GLU A 15 -11.71 -13.42 18.40
N GLU A 16 -11.36 -12.24 17.89
CA GLU A 16 -11.99 -11.62 16.73
C GLU A 16 -11.32 -12.03 15.42
N THR A 17 -12.14 -12.15 14.38
CA THR A 17 -11.76 -12.32 12.98
C THR A 17 -12.15 -11.08 12.17
N ALA A 18 -11.74 -11.00 10.91
CA ALA A 18 -12.17 -9.93 10.02
C ALA A 18 -13.69 -9.91 9.86
N GLY A 19 -14.33 -11.08 9.70
CA GLY A 19 -15.77 -11.21 9.50
C GLY A 19 -16.62 -10.98 10.76
N THR A 20 -16.04 -11.08 11.96
CA THR A 20 -16.75 -10.76 13.20
C THR A 20 -16.56 -9.31 13.61
N TYR A 21 -15.42 -8.70 13.27
CA TYR A 21 -15.08 -7.34 13.67
C TYR A 21 -15.51 -6.27 12.66
N PHE A 22 -15.44 -6.56 11.36
CA PHE A 22 -15.82 -5.65 10.29
C PHE A 22 -17.16 -6.06 9.66
N ARG A 23 -17.79 -5.12 8.96
CA ARG A 23 -19.01 -5.41 8.20
C ARG A 23 -18.64 -6.15 6.91
N ASP A 24 -19.54 -7.00 6.44
CA ASP A 24 -19.37 -7.81 5.22
C ASP A 24 -19.11 -6.98 3.94
N ASP A 25 -19.48 -5.69 3.93
CA ASP A 25 -19.25 -4.79 2.79
C ASP A 25 -17.90 -4.07 2.82
N GLN A 26 -17.02 -4.39 3.77
CA GLN A 26 -15.72 -3.77 3.95
C GLN A 26 -14.59 -4.71 3.55
N THR A 27 -13.80 -4.29 2.56
CA THR A 27 -12.51 -4.94 2.26
C THR A 27 -11.49 -4.66 3.37
N VAL A 28 -10.96 -5.72 3.95
CA VAL A 28 -9.98 -5.72 5.03
C VAL A 28 -8.61 -6.10 4.50
N ILE A 29 -7.70 -5.13 4.55
CA ILE A 29 -6.28 -5.35 4.24
C ILE A 29 -5.49 -5.38 5.55
N THR A 30 -4.61 -6.35 5.75
CA THR A 30 -3.63 -6.34 6.84
C THR A 30 -2.23 -6.13 6.29
N THR A 31 -1.34 -5.58 7.12
CA THR A 31 0.04 -5.32 6.72
C THR A 31 1.00 -5.52 7.87
N THR A 32 2.18 -6.02 7.54
CA THR A 32 3.29 -6.13 8.47
C THR A 32 4.09 -4.83 8.58
N THR A 33 3.76 -3.77 7.83
CA THR A 33 4.41 -2.46 8.00
C THR A 33 4.17 -1.89 9.41
N THR A 34 5.16 -2.10 10.28
CA THR A 34 5.21 -1.67 11.68
C THR A 34 6.60 -1.11 11.99
N HIS A 35 6.88 -0.78 13.25
CA HIS A 35 8.22 -0.33 13.66
C HIS A 35 9.25 -1.46 13.51
N ASP A 36 10.47 -1.10 13.06
CA ASP A 36 11.58 -2.05 12.81
C ASP A 36 11.88 -3.01 13.97
N ASP A 37 11.75 -2.57 15.22
CA ASP A 37 12.00 -3.42 16.39
C ASP A 37 11.00 -4.58 16.51
N THR A 38 9.76 -4.35 16.05
CA THR A 38 8.73 -5.38 15.95
C THR A 38 8.99 -6.28 14.75
N LEU A 39 9.33 -5.71 13.59
CA LEU A 39 9.64 -6.45 12.36
C LEU A 39 10.74 -7.49 12.58
N ARG A 40 11.83 -7.11 13.25
CA ARG A 40 12.97 -7.99 13.53
C ARG A 40 12.64 -9.23 14.37
N ARG A 41 11.49 -9.22 15.07
CA ARG A 41 11.07 -10.31 15.95
C ARG A 41 9.89 -11.11 15.39
N LEU A 42 9.32 -10.68 14.27
CA LEU A 42 8.19 -11.36 13.67
C LEU A 42 8.68 -12.41 12.68
N GLU A 43 8.57 -13.67 13.06
CA GLU A 43 8.82 -14.78 12.17
C GLU A 43 7.66 -14.93 11.16
N TRP A 44 7.97 -15.29 9.92
CA TRP A 44 6.96 -15.45 8.86
C TRP A 44 5.87 -16.47 9.22
N ALA A 45 6.23 -17.53 9.95
CA ALA A 45 5.26 -18.53 10.44
C ALA A 45 4.30 -17.95 11.48
N THR A 46 4.77 -17.03 12.33
CA THR A 46 3.92 -16.34 13.30
C THR A 46 2.98 -15.37 12.60
N GLU A 47 3.48 -14.64 11.61
CA GLU A 47 2.65 -13.77 10.75
C GLU A 47 1.57 -14.56 10.02
N LEU A 48 1.92 -15.70 9.42
CA LEU A 48 0.99 -16.60 8.74
C LEU A 48 -0.12 -17.12 9.68
N ASP A 49 0.21 -17.53 10.91
CA ASP A 49 -0.81 -17.98 11.89
C ASP A 49 -1.82 -16.86 12.17
N LEU A 50 -1.33 -15.65 12.40
CA LEU A 50 -2.18 -14.48 12.65
C LEU A 50 -3.08 -14.18 11.45
N VAL A 51 -2.54 -14.21 10.24
CA VAL A 51 -3.30 -13.95 9.01
C VAL A 51 -4.38 -15.01 8.80
N ARG A 52 -4.06 -16.30 8.96
CA ARG A 52 -5.03 -17.39 8.82
C ARG A 52 -6.15 -17.33 9.85
N ARG A 53 -5.80 -17.02 11.10
CA ARG A 53 -6.79 -16.91 12.19
C ARG A 53 -7.69 -15.69 12.03
N PHE A 54 -7.14 -14.59 11.56
CA PHE A 54 -7.91 -13.36 11.37
C PHE A 54 -8.74 -13.37 10.09
N GLY A 55 -8.21 -13.93 9.01
CA GLY A 55 -8.88 -14.05 7.72
C GLY A 55 -9.20 -12.75 6.99
N PRO A 56 -8.23 -11.84 6.76
CA PRO A 56 -8.46 -10.63 5.96
C PRO A 56 -8.66 -10.97 4.47
N ASP A 57 -9.26 -10.07 3.69
CA ASP A 57 -9.35 -10.24 2.23
C ASP A 57 -7.96 -10.18 1.58
N TYR A 58 -7.13 -9.24 2.02
CA TYR A 58 -5.77 -9.07 1.52
C TYR A 58 -4.74 -8.93 2.64
N HIS A 59 -3.52 -9.37 2.35
CA HIS A 59 -2.38 -9.21 3.24
C HIS A 59 -1.15 -8.68 2.51
N ILE A 60 -0.44 -7.73 3.12
CA ILE A 60 0.85 -7.19 2.67
C ILE A 60 1.93 -7.74 3.61
N PRO A 61 2.68 -8.78 3.19
CA PRO A 61 3.48 -9.58 4.10
C PRO A 61 4.93 -9.08 4.25
N THR A 62 5.63 -9.65 5.25
CA THR A 62 7.10 -9.80 5.28
C THR A 62 7.88 -8.53 4.91
N GLU A 63 7.73 -7.49 5.72
CA GLU A 63 8.34 -6.17 5.50
C GLU A 63 9.81 -6.14 5.92
N TYR A 64 10.70 -5.79 4.96
CA TYR A 64 12.11 -5.50 5.21
C TYR A 64 12.44 -4.06 4.82
N SER A 65 12.79 -3.21 5.79
CA SER A 65 13.05 -1.79 5.55
C SER A 65 14.28 -1.57 4.65
N VAL A 66 14.15 -0.72 3.62
CA VAL A 66 15.23 -0.33 2.70
C VAL A 66 15.59 1.13 2.97
N TYR A 67 16.83 1.40 3.35
CA TYR A 67 17.30 2.73 3.73
C TYR A 67 18.38 3.28 2.79
N GLN A 68 18.41 4.60 2.60
CA GLN A 68 19.44 5.27 1.80
C GLN A 68 20.87 5.08 2.36
N THR A 69 20.99 4.87 3.66
CA THR A 69 22.25 4.64 4.37
C THR A 69 22.81 3.23 4.19
N MET A 70 22.01 2.29 3.68
CA MET A 70 22.45 0.93 3.36
C MET A 70 23.33 0.94 2.12
N SER A 71 24.30 0.03 2.06
CA SER A 71 25.03 -0.25 0.82
C SER A 71 24.07 -0.80 -0.23
N ARG A 72 24.46 -0.72 -1.50
CA ARG A 72 23.67 -1.30 -2.60
C ARG A 72 23.42 -2.80 -2.42
N SER A 73 24.38 -3.55 -1.87
CA SER A 73 24.22 -4.98 -1.62
C SER A 73 23.21 -5.25 -0.49
N GLN A 74 23.26 -4.47 0.59
CA GLN A 74 22.29 -4.56 1.69
C GLN A 74 20.87 -4.18 1.24
N GLN A 75 20.74 -3.15 0.40
CA GLN A 75 19.44 -2.80 -0.19
C GLN A 75 18.91 -3.92 -1.09
N ALA A 76 19.77 -4.55 -1.88
CA ALA A 76 19.39 -5.67 -2.73
C ALA A 76 18.93 -6.86 -1.90
N GLU A 77 19.69 -7.24 -0.88
CA GLU A 77 19.36 -8.33 0.06
C GLU A 77 18.01 -8.07 0.74
N ALA A 78 17.78 -6.88 1.31
CA ALA A 78 16.51 -6.54 1.94
C ALA A 78 15.31 -6.59 0.97
N ILE A 79 15.49 -6.24 -0.30
CA ILE A 79 14.44 -6.35 -1.31
C ILE A 79 14.19 -7.83 -1.64
N ASP A 80 15.25 -8.60 -1.84
CA ASP A 80 15.16 -10.02 -2.19
C ASP A 80 14.49 -10.81 -1.04
N ASP A 81 14.86 -10.56 0.23
CA ASP A 81 14.25 -11.16 1.41
C ASP A 81 12.75 -10.83 1.53
N CYS A 82 12.38 -9.58 1.23
CA CYS A 82 10.98 -9.14 1.22
C CYS A 82 10.18 -9.88 0.14
N MET A 83 10.76 -10.04 -1.05
CA MET A 83 10.14 -10.74 -2.18
C MET A 83 10.05 -12.25 -1.92
N GLU A 84 11.08 -12.87 -1.36
CA GLU A 84 11.07 -14.28 -0.94
C GLU A 84 9.98 -14.54 0.10
N GLY A 85 9.91 -13.70 1.14
CA GLY A 85 8.87 -13.78 2.17
C GLY A 85 7.46 -13.61 1.60
N THR A 86 7.30 -12.70 0.62
CA THR A 86 6.02 -12.45 -0.05
C THR A 86 5.55 -13.70 -0.81
N GLU A 87 6.45 -14.33 -1.57
CA GLU A 87 6.14 -15.57 -2.30
C GLU A 87 5.88 -16.73 -1.38
N TRP A 88 6.69 -16.88 -0.33
CA TRP A 88 6.47 -17.89 0.69
C TRP A 88 5.08 -17.75 1.32
N MET A 89 4.69 -16.53 1.72
CA MET A 89 3.38 -16.26 2.30
C MET A 89 2.24 -16.59 1.32
N ALA A 90 2.36 -16.16 0.06
CA ALA A 90 1.37 -16.45 -0.98
C ALA A 90 1.18 -17.96 -1.19
N ASN A 91 2.28 -18.71 -1.28
CA ASN A 91 2.24 -20.18 -1.40
C ASN A 91 1.58 -20.85 -0.19
N MET A 92 1.81 -20.32 1.02
CA MET A 92 1.18 -20.83 2.22
C MET A 92 -0.31 -20.48 2.32
N LEU A 93 -0.78 -19.50 1.54
CA LEU A 93 -2.17 -19.04 1.52
C LEU A 93 -2.95 -19.50 0.27
N THR A 94 -2.40 -20.33 -0.62
CA THR A 94 -3.06 -20.78 -1.87
C THR A 94 -4.47 -21.35 -1.70
N ASN A 95 -4.76 -22.01 -0.57
CA ASN A 95 -6.09 -22.56 -0.26
C ASN A 95 -6.85 -21.75 0.82
N HIS A 96 -6.40 -20.53 1.07
CA HIS A 96 -7.00 -19.59 1.98
C HIS A 96 -7.73 -18.51 1.17
N SER A 97 -8.76 -17.88 1.76
CA SER A 97 -9.47 -16.77 1.11
C SER A 97 -8.69 -15.46 1.08
N THR A 98 -7.48 -15.42 1.64
CA THR A 98 -6.68 -14.20 1.76
C THR A 98 -5.69 -14.14 0.60
N GLU A 99 -5.74 -13.06 -0.16
CA GLU A 99 -4.80 -12.80 -1.25
C GLU A 99 -3.59 -11.99 -0.76
N VAL A 100 -2.43 -12.22 -1.35
CA VAL A 100 -1.19 -11.51 -1.02
C VAL A 100 -0.96 -10.37 -2.00
N LEU A 101 -0.69 -9.17 -1.47
CA LEU A 101 -0.34 -7.99 -2.25
C LEU A 101 1.17 -7.76 -2.23
N VAL A 102 1.77 -7.52 -3.40
CA VAL A 102 3.20 -7.23 -3.53
C VAL A 102 3.48 -5.77 -3.20
N GLN A 103 4.43 -5.53 -2.29
CA GLN A 103 4.94 -4.18 -2.03
C GLN A 103 6.14 -3.88 -2.92
N ALA A 104 6.04 -2.84 -3.74
CA ALA A 104 7.17 -2.33 -4.50
C ALA A 104 8.18 -1.65 -3.54
N LYS A 105 9.41 -2.17 -3.52
CA LYS A 105 10.45 -1.75 -2.58
C LYS A 105 11.48 -0.83 -3.25
N GLY A 106 11.86 0.22 -2.52
CA GLY A 106 12.84 1.19 -2.98
C GLY A 106 12.24 2.38 -3.72
N TRP A 107 13.07 3.06 -4.49
CA TRP A 107 12.76 4.27 -5.27
C TRP A 107 13.58 4.35 -6.57
N LEU A 108 14.57 3.47 -6.76
CA LEU A 108 15.43 3.44 -7.93
C LEU A 108 14.95 2.40 -8.96
N PRO A 109 15.21 2.61 -10.27
CA PRO A 109 14.79 1.68 -11.31
C PRO A 109 15.22 0.22 -11.07
N TRP A 110 16.46 0.02 -10.62
CA TRP A 110 17.00 -1.32 -10.39
C TRP A 110 16.36 -2.02 -9.17
N GLN A 111 15.81 -1.26 -8.21
CA GLN A 111 15.11 -1.81 -7.05
C GLN A 111 13.73 -2.31 -7.48
N PHE A 112 13.01 -1.52 -8.27
CA PHE A 112 11.73 -1.93 -8.85
C PHE A 112 11.85 -3.13 -9.78
N LYS A 113 12.88 -3.19 -10.63
CA LYS A 113 13.17 -4.36 -11.47
C LYS A 113 13.37 -5.65 -10.67
N ARG A 114 13.83 -5.56 -9.41
CA ARG A 114 13.98 -6.74 -8.53
C ARG A 114 12.65 -7.26 -7.99
N CYS A 115 11.60 -6.43 -7.93
CA CYS A 115 10.26 -6.85 -7.49
C CYS A 115 9.47 -7.55 -8.61
N LEU A 116 9.80 -7.29 -9.88
CA LEU A 116 9.09 -7.82 -11.06
C LEU A 116 8.97 -9.36 -11.13
N PRO A 117 10.00 -10.16 -10.83
CA PRO A 117 9.89 -11.62 -10.87
C PRO A 117 8.81 -12.14 -9.93
N THR A 118 8.69 -11.57 -8.73
CA THR A 118 7.67 -11.93 -7.74
C THR A 118 6.27 -11.61 -8.23
N MET A 119 6.05 -10.41 -8.76
CA MET A 119 4.77 -10.06 -9.38
C MET A 119 4.35 -11.05 -10.47
N ARG A 120 5.27 -11.42 -11.36
CA ARG A 120 5.00 -12.39 -12.43
C ARG A 120 4.69 -13.78 -11.89
N ARG A 121 5.38 -14.23 -10.83
CA ARG A 121 5.12 -15.52 -10.20
C ARG A 121 3.78 -15.58 -9.49
N LEU A 122 3.36 -14.46 -8.91
CA LEU A 122 2.07 -14.32 -8.24
C LEU A 122 0.93 -13.89 -9.18
N ASP A 123 1.20 -13.78 -10.49
CA ASP A 123 0.25 -13.35 -11.52
C ASP A 123 -0.52 -12.08 -11.14
N THR A 124 0.20 -11.09 -10.60
CA THR A 124 -0.38 -9.81 -10.20
C THR A 124 0.32 -8.65 -10.89
N ASP A 125 -0.46 -7.67 -11.29
CA ASP A 125 0.00 -6.39 -11.82
C ASP A 125 -0.37 -5.22 -10.87
N PHE A 126 -0.96 -5.49 -9.71
CA PHE A 126 -1.28 -4.48 -8.70
C PHE A 126 -0.17 -4.42 -7.64
N VAL A 127 0.23 -3.21 -7.23
CA VAL A 127 1.31 -3.04 -6.26
C VAL A 127 0.96 -2.10 -5.12
N VAL A 128 1.62 -2.32 -3.99
CA VAL A 128 1.58 -1.44 -2.83
C VAL A 128 2.85 -0.59 -2.79
N PHE A 129 2.72 0.70 -2.53
CA PHE A 129 3.87 1.60 -2.37
C PHE A 129 3.82 2.35 -1.03
N TYR A 130 4.87 2.22 -0.23
CA TYR A 130 4.94 2.85 1.10
C TYR A 130 5.59 4.23 1.05
N ALA A 131 4.78 5.28 1.27
CA ALA A 131 5.16 6.67 1.08
C ALA A 131 5.29 7.49 2.38
N THR A 132 5.26 6.85 3.56
CA THR A 132 5.39 7.56 4.85
C THR A 132 6.68 8.37 4.97
N GLY A 133 7.78 7.90 4.35
CA GLY A 133 9.07 8.60 4.35
C GLY A 133 9.09 9.93 3.60
N TYR A 134 8.11 10.23 2.75
CA TYR A 134 8.09 11.42 1.87
C TYR A 134 7.44 12.64 2.53
N LYS A 135 7.66 12.83 3.84
CA LYS A 135 7.19 14.02 4.55
C LYS A 135 7.80 15.26 3.91
N ASN A 136 6.95 16.15 3.38
CA ASN A 136 7.33 17.36 2.63
C ASN A 136 8.12 17.14 1.31
N ARG A 137 8.30 15.90 0.87
CA ARG A 137 9.05 15.54 -0.36
C ARG A 137 8.09 15.09 -1.46
N VAL A 138 7.17 15.98 -1.84
CA VAL A 138 6.07 15.66 -2.76
C VAL A 138 6.55 15.43 -4.19
N TYR A 139 7.53 16.21 -4.65
CA TYR A 139 8.08 16.06 -6.00
C TYR A 139 8.89 14.76 -6.13
N GLU A 140 9.76 14.47 -5.16
CA GLU A 140 10.48 13.18 -5.08
C GLU A 140 9.50 11.99 -5.12
N LEU A 141 8.42 12.03 -4.34
CA LEU A 141 7.41 10.97 -4.37
C LEU A 141 6.77 10.79 -5.75
N LYS A 142 6.53 11.88 -6.48
CA LYS A 142 5.98 11.81 -7.84
C LYS A 142 6.98 11.19 -8.80
N ASP A 143 8.23 11.62 -8.75
CA ASP A 143 9.30 11.12 -9.62
C ASP A 143 9.56 9.63 -9.37
N ASP A 144 9.55 9.20 -8.11
CA ASP A 144 9.72 7.80 -7.73
C ASP A 144 8.52 6.93 -8.13
N LEU A 145 7.29 7.47 -8.02
CA LEU A 145 6.08 6.80 -8.53
C LEU A 145 6.10 6.69 -10.07
N SER A 146 6.53 7.74 -10.79
CA SER A 146 6.71 7.67 -12.24
C SER A 146 7.78 6.65 -12.64
N THR A 147 8.87 6.56 -11.86
CA THR A 147 9.91 5.54 -12.04
C THR A 147 9.34 4.13 -11.82
N LEU A 148 8.55 3.93 -10.78
CA LEU A 148 7.84 2.67 -10.54
C LEU A 148 6.95 2.29 -11.72
N VAL A 149 6.12 3.22 -12.21
CA VAL A 149 5.23 2.95 -13.36
C VAL A 149 6.02 2.61 -14.62
N SER A 150 7.09 3.35 -14.91
CA SER A 150 7.94 3.08 -16.07
C SER A 150 8.55 1.67 -16.04
N GLU A 151 8.97 1.22 -14.85
CA GLU A 151 9.70 -0.05 -14.71
C GLU A 151 8.80 -1.26 -14.47
N MET A 152 7.68 -1.08 -13.77
CA MET A 152 6.82 -2.18 -13.34
C MET A 152 5.50 -2.24 -14.10
N ARG A 153 5.05 -1.12 -14.69
CA ARG A 153 3.77 -0.98 -15.41
C ARG A 153 2.58 -1.61 -14.68
N PRO A 154 2.33 -1.24 -13.41
CA PRO A 154 1.25 -1.83 -12.65
C PRO A 154 -0.12 -1.39 -13.19
N SER A 155 -1.15 -2.24 -13.04
CA SER A 155 -2.55 -1.88 -13.31
C SER A 155 -3.11 -0.90 -12.27
N GLY A 156 -2.51 -0.88 -11.08
CA GLY A 156 -2.88 0.03 -10.01
C GLY A 156 -1.87 0.01 -8.85
N ILE A 157 -1.85 1.13 -8.13
CA ILE A 157 -0.99 1.38 -6.98
C ILE A 157 -1.87 1.71 -5.77
N LEU A 158 -1.72 0.93 -4.71
CA LEU A 158 -2.16 1.29 -3.36
C LEU A 158 -1.06 2.09 -2.66
N LEU A 159 -1.31 3.37 -2.44
CA LEU A 159 -0.37 4.27 -1.78
C LEU A 159 -0.58 4.31 -0.26
N ILE A 160 0.40 3.84 0.51
CA ILE A 160 0.34 3.86 1.98
C ILE A 160 1.07 5.08 2.54
N GLY A 161 0.49 5.75 3.53
CA GLY A 161 1.15 6.84 4.27
C GLY A 161 0.96 8.23 3.68
N LYS A 162 0.23 8.35 2.55
CA LYS A 162 -0.05 9.64 1.89
C LYS A 162 -1.53 9.79 1.54
N GLN A 163 -2.30 10.38 2.45
CA GLN A 163 -3.76 10.60 2.29
C GLN A 163 -4.16 12.07 2.17
N SER A 164 -3.23 12.97 1.84
CA SER A 164 -3.59 14.38 1.68
C SER A 164 -4.29 14.60 0.35
N GLY A 165 -5.50 15.15 0.38
CA GLY A 165 -6.28 15.39 -0.83
C GLY A 165 -5.63 16.26 -1.89
N ARG A 166 -4.89 17.29 -1.45
CA ARG A 166 -4.05 18.12 -2.34
C ARG A 166 -3.00 17.31 -3.11
N PHE A 167 -2.50 16.22 -2.54
CA PHE A 167 -1.57 15.34 -3.24
C PHE A 167 -2.33 14.38 -4.15
N LEU A 168 -3.36 13.69 -3.63
CA LEU A 168 -4.10 12.67 -4.37
C LEU A 168 -4.77 13.22 -5.64
N SER A 169 -5.34 14.43 -5.56
CA SER A 169 -5.88 15.17 -6.72
C SER A 169 -4.85 15.49 -7.82
N LYS A 170 -3.56 15.27 -7.55
CA LYS A 170 -2.45 15.48 -8.49
C LYS A 170 -1.55 14.26 -8.59
N ALA A 171 -1.95 13.11 -8.03
CA ALA A 171 -1.19 11.88 -8.14
C ALA A 171 -1.23 11.39 -9.60
N ILE A 172 -0.28 10.54 -9.96
CA ILE A 172 -0.31 9.88 -11.28
C ILE A 172 -1.54 8.93 -11.36
N PRO A 173 -2.09 8.68 -12.56
CA PRO A 173 -3.34 7.94 -12.74
C PRO A 173 -3.34 6.52 -12.15
N GLU A 174 -2.16 5.88 -12.10
CA GLU A 174 -1.98 4.54 -11.56
C GLU A 174 -2.16 4.49 -10.03
N VAL A 175 -2.13 5.63 -9.33
CA VAL A 175 -2.49 5.70 -7.91
C VAL A 175 -4.02 5.68 -7.78
N VAL A 176 -4.58 4.49 -7.68
CA VAL A 176 -6.03 4.25 -7.64
C VAL A 176 -6.60 4.12 -6.23
N SER A 177 -5.73 3.94 -5.23
CA SER A 177 -6.16 3.83 -3.83
C SER A 177 -5.11 4.37 -2.85
N ALA A 178 -5.55 4.76 -1.66
CA ALA A 178 -4.67 5.30 -0.63
C ALA A 178 -5.06 4.86 0.78
N ALA A 179 -4.07 4.48 1.59
CA ALA A 179 -4.25 4.07 2.98
C ALA A 179 -3.34 4.86 3.94
N GLY A 180 -3.74 4.93 5.20
CA GLY A 180 -3.04 5.70 6.22
C GLY A 180 -3.93 6.03 7.42
N GLY A 181 -3.35 6.69 8.42
CA GLY A 181 -4.03 6.99 9.68
C GLY A 181 -4.79 8.30 9.74
N ARG A 182 -4.89 9.07 8.63
CA ARG A 182 -5.47 10.43 8.64
C ARG A 182 -6.96 10.42 8.94
N TRP A 183 -7.67 9.40 8.48
CA TRP A 183 -9.11 9.24 8.72
C TRP A 183 -9.46 9.29 10.20
N ARG A 184 -8.60 8.79 11.09
CA ARG A 184 -8.84 8.78 12.55
C ARG A 184 -8.99 10.18 13.13
N TRP A 185 -8.27 11.15 12.59
CA TRP A 185 -8.39 12.55 13.00
C TRP A 185 -9.61 13.20 12.35
N GLU A 186 -9.82 12.93 11.07
CA GLU A 186 -10.91 13.52 10.29
C GLU A 186 -12.28 12.95 10.68
N SER A 187 -12.33 11.78 11.32
CA SER A 187 -13.53 11.15 11.88
C SER A 187 -13.72 11.39 13.38
N GLY A 188 -12.84 12.16 14.04
CA GLY A 188 -12.94 12.41 15.49
C GLY A 188 -12.50 11.24 16.39
N LEU A 189 -12.08 10.10 15.83
CA LEU A 189 -11.69 8.91 16.61
C LEU A 189 -10.56 9.18 17.61
N VAL A 190 -9.61 10.07 17.30
CA VAL A 190 -8.50 10.42 18.22
C VAL A 190 -8.90 11.54 19.21
N GLY A 191 -10.11 12.09 19.09
CA GLY A 191 -10.62 13.18 19.92
C GLY A 191 -11.93 12.80 20.62
N GLU A 192 -13.02 13.47 20.25
CA GLU A 192 -14.33 13.41 20.91
C GLU A 192 -15.09 12.08 20.73
N GLY A 193 -14.50 11.13 20.01
CA GLY A 193 -15.13 9.86 19.66
C GLY A 193 -15.36 9.75 18.15
N HIS A 194 -15.58 8.52 17.67
CA HIS A 194 -15.79 8.27 16.25
C HIS A 194 -17.13 8.86 15.78
N ASP A 195 -17.10 9.80 14.83
CA ASP A 195 -18.25 10.31 14.10
C ASP A 195 -18.37 9.61 12.72
N PRO A 196 -19.36 8.71 12.54
CA PRO A 196 -19.58 8.02 11.27
C PRO A 196 -19.88 8.96 10.09
N LYS A 197 -20.54 10.10 10.32
CA LYS A 197 -20.87 11.07 9.26
C LYS A 197 -19.62 11.80 8.81
N ALA A 198 -18.77 12.22 9.75
CA ALA A 198 -17.47 12.81 9.42
C ALA A 198 -16.58 11.83 8.65
N HIS A 199 -16.55 10.55 9.07
CA HIS A 199 -15.85 9.49 8.34
C HIS A 199 -16.38 9.32 6.91
N SER A 200 -17.70 9.18 6.73
CA SER A 200 -18.31 9.04 5.39
C SER A 200 -18.00 10.24 4.48
N LYS A 201 -18.10 11.47 5.00
CA LYS A 201 -17.75 12.69 4.26
C LYS A 201 -16.27 12.73 3.88
N TRP A 202 -15.38 12.33 4.79
CA TRP A 202 -13.95 12.20 4.49
C TRP A 202 -13.71 11.18 3.38
N LYS A 203 -14.32 9.98 3.47
CA LYS A 203 -14.17 8.90 2.49
C LYS A 203 -14.55 9.37 1.09
N SER A 204 -15.75 9.92 0.93
CA SER A 204 -16.22 10.40 -0.39
C SER A 204 -15.34 11.51 -0.97
N ARG A 205 -14.75 12.36 -0.13
CA ARG A 205 -13.80 13.38 -0.58
C ARG A 205 -12.51 12.75 -1.13
N ILE A 206 -11.93 11.79 -0.43
CA ILE A 206 -10.70 11.10 -0.87
C ILE A 206 -10.96 10.32 -2.16
N GLU A 207 -12.10 9.61 -2.27
CA GLU A 207 -12.48 8.88 -3.50
C GLU A 207 -12.61 9.82 -4.69
N LYS A 208 -13.20 11.01 -4.49
CA LYS A 208 -13.26 12.05 -5.52
C LYS A 208 -11.87 12.57 -5.90
N GLU A 209 -10.98 12.76 -4.93
CA GLU A 209 -9.64 13.28 -5.21
C GLU A 209 -8.79 12.26 -5.98
N LEU A 210 -8.94 10.96 -5.70
CA LEU A 210 -8.32 9.89 -6.49
C LEU A 210 -8.85 9.86 -7.93
N SER A 211 -10.14 10.10 -8.14
CA SER A 211 -10.71 10.13 -9.50
C SER A 211 -10.39 11.41 -10.28
N CYS A 212 -10.01 12.50 -9.61
CA CYS A 212 -9.70 13.78 -10.26
C CYS A 212 -8.25 13.91 -10.76
N GLY A 213 -7.32 13.07 -10.30
CA GLY A 213 -5.91 13.09 -10.74
C GLY A 213 -5.68 12.58 -12.16
N GLN A 214 -6.71 12.02 -12.79
CA GLN A 214 -6.68 11.39 -14.12
C GLN A 214 -6.84 12.44 -15.24
N ALA A 215 -5.89 13.37 -15.37
CA ALA A 215 -5.70 14.01 -16.66
C ALA A 215 -4.90 13.03 -17.53
N ILE A 216 -5.59 12.31 -18.41
CA ILE A 216 -4.94 11.54 -19.48
C ILE A 216 -4.17 12.56 -20.33
N LEU A 217 -2.88 12.33 -20.55
CA LEU A 217 -2.02 13.22 -21.36
C LEU A 217 -2.56 13.44 -22.79
N ASP A 218 -3.42 12.56 -23.29
CA ASP A 218 -4.16 12.72 -24.56
C ASP A 218 -5.16 13.90 -24.56
N SER A 219 -5.41 14.56 -23.42
CA SER A 219 -6.24 15.77 -23.36
C SER A 219 -5.54 17.06 -23.84
N TYR A 220 -4.27 16.97 -24.25
CA TYR A 220 -3.51 18.08 -24.84
C TYR A 220 -3.31 17.99 -26.37
N ASP A 221 -3.66 16.87 -27.00
CA ASP A 221 -3.59 16.73 -28.46
C ASP A 221 -4.93 17.12 -29.12
N SER A 222 -5.17 18.44 -29.24
CA SER A 222 -6.00 19.04 -30.31
C SER A 222 -6.18 20.55 -30.18
N THR A 223 -5.15 21.30 -29.75
CA THR A 223 -5.03 22.68 -30.23
C THR A 223 -4.27 22.65 -31.54
N GLU A 224 -5.01 22.53 -32.64
CA GLU A 224 -4.54 23.02 -33.94
C GLU A 224 -4.05 24.46 -33.74
N VAL A 225 -2.76 24.66 -33.91
CA VAL A 225 -2.21 25.99 -34.14
C VAL A 225 -2.71 26.39 -35.52
N ASN A 226 -3.78 27.15 -35.57
CA ASN A 226 -4.08 27.93 -36.77
C ASN A 226 -3.00 29.01 -36.87
N GLU A 227 -2.01 28.76 -37.73
CA GLU A 227 -1.19 29.81 -38.31
C GLU A 227 -2.10 30.70 -39.16
N ASP A 228 -2.72 31.69 -38.54
CA ASP A 228 -3.25 32.89 -39.18
C ASP A 228 -3.27 34.02 -38.14
N GLY A 229 -2.13 34.74 -38.05
CA GLY A 229 -1.99 35.97 -37.26
C GLY A 229 -0.61 36.22 -36.69
#